data_AF-T0MBD1-F1
#
_entry.id   AF-T0MBD1-F1
#
_cell.length_a   1.000
_cell.length_b   1.000
_cell.length_c   1.000
_cell.angle_alpha   90.00
_cell.angle_beta   90.00
_cell.angle_gamma   90.00
#
_symmetry.space_group_name_H-M   'P 1'
#
loop_
_entity.id
_entity.type
_entity.pdbx_description
1 polymer ?
#
loop_
_entity_poly.entity_id
_entity_poly.type
_entity_poly.pdbx_seq_one_letter_code
_entity_poly.pdbx_strand_id
1 'polypeptide(L)'
;MSGRVYTADEKYNIIMESFQNPNIAIASICREHGIAVSMFYKWKEQFLEGGRKGLAGKDPDKALMKENEELKGIIGEMTIANEILKKNYIKRKR
;
A
#
# COMPACT_ATOMS: atom_id res chain seq x y z
N MET A 1 -0.37 -29.82 7.76
CA MET A 1 -1.59 -29.25 8.38
C MET A 1 -1.73 -27.82 7.88
N SER A 2 -2.80 -27.51 7.14
CA SER A 2 -3.07 -26.13 6.74
C SER A 2 -3.52 -25.36 7.98
N GLY A 3 -2.71 -24.40 8.43
CA GLY A 3 -3.10 -23.52 9.54
C GLY A 3 -4.30 -22.67 9.13
N ARG A 4 -5.19 -22.36 10.08
CA ARG A 4 -6.29 -21.41 9.84
C ARG A 4 -5.72 -20.10 9.29
N VAL A 5 -6.28 -19.62 8.19
CA VAL A 5 -5.95 -18.31 7.61
C VAL A 5 -6.92 -17.29 8.16
N TYR A 6 -6.39 -16.22 8.76
CA TYR A 6 -7.18 -15.09 9.25
C TYR A 6 -7.18 -13.98 8.19
N THR A 7 -8.38 -13.50 7.86
CA THR A 7 -8.63 -12.33 7.00
C THR A 7 -8.09 -11.05 7.65
N ALA A 8 -7.99 -9.98 6.85
CA ALA A 8 -7.58 -8.67 7.38
C ALA A 8 -8.60 -8.13 8.41
N ASP A 9 -9.89 -8.30 8.13
CA ASP A 9 -10.97 -7.82 9.00
C ASP A 9 -11.04 -8.58 10.32
N GLU A 10 -10.85 -9.91 10.30
CA GLU A 10 -10.74 -10.70 11.54
C GLU A 10 -9.59 -10.20 12.42
N LYS A 11 -8.40 -9.98 11.84
CA LYS A 11 -7.25 -9.45 12.58
C LYS A 11 -7.54 -8.06 13.15
N TYR A 12 -8.18 -7.20 12.36
CA TYR A 12 -8.55 -5.85 12.77
C TYR A 12 -9.51 -5.87 13.97
N ASN A 13 -10.57 -6.67 13.90
CA ASN A 13 -11.58 -6.75 14.95
C ASN A 13 -10.98 -7.24 16.27
N ILE A 14 -10.13 -8.28 16.23
CA ILE A 14 -9.44 -8.81 17.42
C ILE A 14 -8.53 -7.73 18.05
N ILE A 15 -7.78 -6.99 17.23
CA ILE A 15 -6.94 -5.89 17.72
C ILE A 15 -7.80 -4.79 18.35
N MET A 16 -8.90 -4.42 17.70
CA MET A 16 -9.78 -3.36 18.16
C MET A 16 -10.47 -3.71 19.48
N GLU A 17 -10.89 -4.96 19.65
CA GLU A 17 -11.44 -5.47 20.90
C GLU A 17 -10.47 -5.28 22.07
N SER A 18 -9.17 -5.52 21.85
CA SER A 18 -8.14 -5.30 22.86
C SER A 18 -7.94 -3.82 23.24
N PHE A 19 -8.19 -2.90 22.29
CA PHE A 19 -8.12 -1.46 22.55
C PHE A 19 -9.37 -0.93 23.23
N GLN A 20 -10.54 -1.48 22.90
CA GLN A 20 -11.81 -1.13 23.53
C GLN A 20 -11.92 -1.67 24.96
N ASN A 21 -11.24 -2.78 25.26
CA ASN A 21 -11.32 -3.46 26.56
C ASN A 21 -9.94 -3.55 27.25
N PRO A 22 -9.33 -2.43 27.66
CA PRO A 22 -7.95 -2.41 28.19
C PRO A 22 -7.79 -3.17 29.52
N ASN A 23 -8.89 -3.41 30.24
CA ASN A 23 -8.89 -4.17 31.50
C ASN A 23 -8.90 -5.68 31.28
N ILE A 24 -9.18 -6.16 30.06
CA ILE A 24 -9.18 -7.59 29.75
C ILE A 24 -7.76 -8.02 29.38
N ALA A 25 -7.29 -9.10 30.00
CA ALA A 25 -6.00 -9.67 29.65
C ALA A 25 -5.99 -10.14 28.19
N ILE A 26 -4.94 -9.78 27.44
CA ILE A 26 -4.74 -10.19 26.04
C ILE A 26 -4.81 -11.72 25.89
N ALA A 27 -4.33 -12.47 26.89
CA ALA A 27 -4.40 -13.92 26.90
C ALA A 27 -5.83 -14.49 26.93
N SER A 28 -6.81 -13.74 27.45
CA SER A 28 -8.23 -14.11 27.42
C SER A 28 -8.82 -13.88 26.03
N ILE A 29 -8.57 -12.70 25.43
CA ILE A 29 -8.97 -12.37 24.06
C ILE A 29 -8.39 -13.40 23.07
N CYS A 30 -7.10 -13.74 23.21
CA CYS A 30 -6.45 -14.74 22.37
C CYS A 30 -7.08 -16.14 22.49
N ARG A 31 -7.53 -16.52 23.69
CA ARG A 31 -8.21 -17.79 23.93
C ARG A 31 -9.60 -17.83 23.28
N GLU A 32 -10.36 -16.74 23.39
CA GLU A 32 -11.68 -16.61 22.78
C GLU A 32 -11.61 -16.71 21.25
N HIS A 33 -10.60 -16.08 20.65
CA HIS A 33 -10.39 -16.08 19.20
C HIS A 33 -9.56 -17.26 18.68
N GLY A 34 -9.08 -18.16 19.55
CA GLY A 34 -8.29 -19.33 19.17
C GLY A 34 -6.92 -18.99 18.54
N ILE A 35 -6.32 -17.86 18.93
CA ILE A 35 -5.01 -17.41 18.44
C ILE A 35 -3.92 -17.53 19.50
N ALA A 36 -2.68 -17.73 19.05
CA ALA A 36 -1.54 -17.64 19.93
C ALA A 36 -1.28 -16.17 20.32
N VAL A 37 -0.89 -15.94 21.57
CA VAL A 37 -0.57 -14.58 22.07
C VAL A 37 0.56 -13.93 21.26
N SER A 38 1.55 -14.71 20.80
CA SER A 38 2.61 -14.22 19.91
C SER A 38 2.10 -13.72 18.56
N MET A 39 1.06 -14.37 18.02
CA MET A 39 0.43 -13.97 16.77
C MET A 39 -0.31 -12.63 16.94
N PHE A 40 -1.02 -12.46 18.06
CA PHE A 40 -1.67 -11.19 18.40
C PHE A 40 -0.67 -10.03 18.45
N TYR A 41 0.43 -10.18 19.19
CA TYR A 41 1.41 -9.09 19.31
C TYR A 41 2.05 -8.75 17.97
N LYS A 42 2.35 -9.75 17.13
CA LYS A 42 2.83 -9.52 15.77
C LYS A 42 1.86 -8.68 14.95
N TRP A 43 0.55 -8.98 15.00
CA TRP A 43 -0.43 -8.19 14.26
C TRP A 43 -0.62 -6.80 14.86
N LYS A 44 -0.60 -6.67 16.20
CA LYS A 44 -0.70 -5.37 16.87
C LYS A 44 0.46 -4.45 16.50
N GLU A 45 1.68 -4.97 16.43
CA GLU A 45 2.85 -4.22 15.98
C GLU A 45 2.67 -3.72 14.54
N GLN A 46 2.28 -4.61 13.62
CA GLN A 46 2.01 -4.25 12.22
C GLN A 46 0.90 -3.18 12.10
N PHE A 47 -0.16 -3.32 12.90
CA PHE A 47 -1.27 -2.37 12.93
C PHE A 47 -0.81 -0.98 13.40
N LEU A 48 -0.04 -0.91 14.49
CA LEU A 48 0.46 0.35 15.03
C LEU A 48 1.48 1.01 14.09
N GLU A 49 2.37 0.22 13.48
CA GLU A 49 3.33 0.74 12.50
C GLU A 49 2.62 1.27 11.26
N GLY A 50 1.65 0.51 10.73
CA GLY A 50 0.81 0.93 9.61
C GLY A 50 0.00 2.19 9.93
N GLY A 51 -0.60 2.26 11.12
CA GLY A 51 -1.31 3.44 11.62
C GLY A 51 -0.39 4.66 11.71
N ARG A 52 0.83 4.48 12.25
CA ARG A 52 1.83 5.56 12.34
C ARG A 52 2.25 6.05 10.95
N LYS A 53 2.52 5.14 10.01
CA LYS A 53 2.85 5.50 8.62
C LYS A 53 1.70 6.22 7.91
N GLY A 54 0.46 5.80 8.17
CA GLY A 54 -0.73 6.46 7.65
C GLY A 54 -0.89 7.90 8.19
N LEU A 55 -0.72 8.07 9.51
CA LEU A 55 -0.85 9.37 10.18
C LEU A 55 0.32 10.32 9.91
N ALA A 56 1.51 9.79 9.65
CA ALA A 56 2.66 10.59 9.18
C ALA A 56 2.40 11.25 7.82
N GLY A 57 1.28 10.91 7.17
CA GLY A 57 1.02 11.21 5.78
C GLY A 57 1.85 10.28 4.92
N LYS A 58 1.20 9.49 4.08
CA LYS A 58 1.82 9.24 2.77
C LYS A 58 1.94 10.62 2.16
N ASP A 59 3.12 11.03 1.72
CA ASP A 59 3.24 11.97 0.61
C ASP A 59 2.94 11.08 -0.61
N PRO A 60 1.66 10.81 -0.91
CA PRO A 60 1.32 9.81 -1.88
C PRO A 60 1.70 10.46 -3.20
N ASP A 61 2.61 9.81 -3.89
CA ASP A 61 3.03 10.21 -5.21
C ASP A 61 3.97 11.41 -5.32
N LYS A 62 4.72 11.90 -4.33
CA LYS A 62 5.79 12.84 -4.75
C LYS A 62 6.82 12.20 -5.68
N ALA A 63 7.24 10.97 -5.36
CA ALA A 63 8.11 10.18 -6.22
C ALA A 63 7.37 9.73 -7.50
N LEU A 64 6.14 9.22 -7.37
CA LEU A 64 5.38 8.74 -8.52
C LEU A 64 4.87 9.88 -9.44
N MET A 65 4.53 11.06 -8.90
CA MET A 65 4.21 12.27 -9.68
C MET A 65 5.44 12.77 -10.39
N LYS A 66 6.60 12.81 -9.73
CA LYS A 66 7.86 13.19 -10.37
C LYS A 66 8.20 12.23 -11.52
N GLU A 67 8.10 10.93 -11.27
CA GLU A 67 8.31 9.91 -12.31
C GLU A 67 7.29 10.06 -13.44
N ASN A 68 6.02 10.33 -13.14
CA ASN A 68 4.97 10.56 -14.14
C ASN A 68 5.22 11.83 -14.96
N GLU A 69 5.72 12.90 -14.33
CA GLU A 69 6.12 14.14 -15.00
C GLU A 69 7.31 13.92 -15.94
N GLU A 70 8.34 13.21 -15.49
CA GLU A 70 9.49 12.82 -16.31
C GLU A 70 9.06 11.96 -17.50
N LEU A 71 8.21 10.95 -17.29
CA LEU A 71 7.69 10.08 -18.34
C LEU A 71 6.85 10.87 -19.36
N LYS A 72 6.02 11.81 -18.92
CA LYS A 72 5.25 12.70 -19.80
C LYS A 72 6.16 13.58 -20.66
N GLY A 73 7.24 14.10 -20.09
CA GLY A 73 8.24 14.88 -20.83
C GLY A 73 8.87 14.07 -21.97
N ILE A 74 9.35 12.86 -21.68
CA ILE A 74 9.96 11.96 -22.66
C ILE A 74 8.96 11.62 -23.79
N ILE A 75 7.70 11.33 -23.45
CA ILE A 75 6.66 11.05 -24.44
C ILE A 75 6.40 12.28 -25.33
N GLY A 76 6.37 13.48 -24.74
CA GLY A 76 6.20 14.73 -25.48
C GLY A 76 7.31 14.95 -26.51
N GLU A 77 8.57 14.83 -26.09
CA GLU A 77 9.74 14.95 -26.98
C GLU A 77 9.70 13.91 -28.11
N MET A 78 9.43 12.65 -27.78
CA MET A 78 9.31 11.56 -28.75
C MET A 78 8.17 11.79 -29.74
N THR A 79 7.05 12.39 -29.29
CA THR A 79 5.90 12.71 -30.14
C THR A 79 6.26 13.79 -31.16
N ILE A 80 6.92 14.88 -30.72
CA ILE A 80 7.38 15.95 -31.60
C ILE A 80 8.38 15.41 -32.64
N ALA A 81 9.36 14.61 -32.20
CA ALA A 81 10.34 14.00 -33.11
C ALA A 81 9.65 13.13 -34.18
N ASN A 82 8.66 12.32 -33.77
CA ASN A 82 7.88 11.50 -34.70
C ASN A 82 7.09 12.33 -35.72
N GLU A 83 6.48 13.44 -35.31
CA GLU A 83 5.76 14.32 -36.22
C GLU A 83 6.69 14.96 -37.26
N ILE A 84 7.87 15.41 -36.85
CA ILE A 84 8.88 15.98 -37.74
C ILE A 84 9.36 14.93 -38.74
N LEU A 85 9.67 13.73 -38.26
CA LEU A 85 10.10 12.62 -39.11
C LEU A 85 9.04 12.26 -40.15
N LYS A 86 7.76 12.17 -39.75
CA LYS A 86 6.64 11.93 -40.67
C LYS A 86 6.52 13.02 -41.73
N LYS A 87 6.59 14.30 -41.34
CA LYS A 87 6.55 15.44 -42.29
C LYS A 87 7.70 15.39 -43.29
N ASN A 88 8.92 15.12 -42.84
CA ASN A 88 10.09 15.03 -43.71
C ASN A 88 10.02 13.84 -44.67
N TYR A 89 9.54 12.69 -44.20
CA TYR A 89 9.31 11.53 -45.05
C TYR A 89 8.30 11.81 -46.17
N ILE A 90 7.19 12.49 -45.86
CA ILE A 90 6.18 12.90 -46.85
C ILE A 90 6.77 13.89 -47.86
N LYS A 91 7.55 14.88 -47.39
CA LYS A 91 8.20 15.87 -48.28
C LYS A 91 9.16 15.23 -49.28
N ARG A 92 9.93 14.21 -48.88
CA ARG A 92 10.88 13.49 -49.76
C ARG A 92 10.20 12.61 -50.81
N LYS A 93 8.93 12.27 -50.63
CA LYS A 93 8.15 11.45 -51.57
C LYS A 93 7.42 12.26 -52.64
N ARG A 94 7.38 13.59 -52.50
CA ARG A 94 6.90 14.52 -53.53
C ARG A 94 8.06 14.98 -54.39
#